data_AF-Q9NC69-F1
#
_entry.id   AF-Q9NC69-F1
#
_cell.length_a   1.000
_cell.length_b   1.000
_cell.length_c   1.000
_cell.angle_alpha   90.00
_cell.angle_beta   90.00
_cell.angle_gamma   90.00
#
_symmetry.space_group_name_H-M   'P 1'
#
loop_
_entity.id
_entity.type
_entity.pdbx_description
1 polymer ?
#
loop_
_entity_poly.entity_id
_entity_poly.type
_entity_poly.pdbx_seq_one_letter_code
_entity_poly.pdbx_strand_id
1 'polypeptide(L)'
;IEAVKLGSSAVAILCPEGVIFAVEKRLSSQLLIASSVEKVYAIDDHVGVVMAGLAADGRTMVEHMRVEAQNHRFSFDEPIGIKAVTQSVCDLALAFGEGRRKKGDGQMSR
;
A
#
# COMPACT_ATOMS: atom_id res chain seq x y z
N ILE A 1 -11.71 -4.33 11.19
CA ILE A 1 -12.37 -3.10 10.67
C ILE A 1 -12.47 -2.00 11.72
N GLU A 2 -12.88 -2.26 12.96
CA GLU A 2 -13.03 -1.22 14.00
C GLU A 2 -11.79 -0.32 14.20
N ALA A 3 -10.58 -0.89 14.16
CA ALA A 3 -9.34 -0.13 14.27
C ALA A 3 -9.16 0.93 13.16
N VAL A 4 -9.71 0.71 11.97
CA VAL A 4 -9.64 1.67 10.85
C VAL A 4 -10.50 2.89 11.15
N LYS A 5 -11.65 2.72 11.81
CA LYS A 5 -12.56 3.82 12.18
C LYS A 5 -11.95 4.79 13.19
N LEU A 6 -11.00 4.32 14.00
CA LEU A 6 -10.26 5.13 14.97
C LEU A 6 -9.09 5.89 14.32
N GLY A 7 -8.70 5.53 13.09
CA GLY A 7 -7.64 6.19 12.35
C GLY A 7 -8.04 7.60 11.89
N SER A 8 -7.05 8.47 11.67
CA SER A 8 -7.30 9.78 11.07
C SER A 8 -7.70 9.64 9.59
N SER A 9 -8.54 10.55 9.12
CA SER A 9 -9.16 10.45 7.80
C SER A 9 -8.14 10.50 6.66
N ALA A 10 -8.43 9.79 5.58
CA ALA A 10 -7.73 9.84 4.31
C ALA A 10 -8.76 9.75 3.19
N VAL A 11 -8.67 10.64 2.21
CA VAL A 11 -9.61 10.70 1.08
C VAL A 11 -8.84 10.85 -0.23
N ALA A 12 -9.42 10.32 -1.30
CA ALA A 12 -8.95 10.46 -2.66
C ALA A 12 -10.11 10.92 -3.55
N ILE A 13 -9.87 11.88 -4.43
CA ILE A 13 -10.86 12.40 -5.36
C ILE A 13 -10.34 12.20 -6.78
N LEU A 14 -11.13 11.53 -7.61
CA LEU A 14 -10.85 11.39 -9.04
C LEU A 14 -11.34 12.64 -9.78
N CYS A 15 -10.44 13.21 -10.57
CA CYS A 15 -10.68 14.31 -11.49
C CYS A 15 -10.40 13.84 -12.94
N PRO A 16 -10.85 14.57 -13.97
CA PRO A 16 -10.56 14.22 -15.36
C PRO A 16 -9.06 14.10 -15.67
N GLU A 17 -8.24 14.93 -15.01
CA GLU A 17 -6.79 15.02 -15.25
C GLU A 17 -5.97 14.09 -14.33
N GLY A 18 -6.58 13.50 -13.31
CA GLY A 18 -5.84 12.67 -12.34
C GLY A 18 -6.55 12.48 -11.00
N VAL A 19 -5.78 12.21 -9.95
CA VAL A 19 -6.31 11.94 -8.60
C VAL A 19 -5.66 12.87 -7.59
N ILE A 20 -6.47 13.44 -6.70
CA ILE A 20 -6.01 14.28 -5.59
C ILE A 20 -6.19 13.51 -4.28
N PHE A 21 -5.15 13.55 -3.44
CA PHE A 21 -5.16 12.95 -2.11
C PHE A 21 -5.21 14.02 -1.02
N ALA A 22 -6.03 13.80 0.00
CA ALA A 22 -6.03 14.60 1.22
C ALA A 22 -6.03 13.69 2.45
N VAL A 23 -5.14 13.99 3.41
CA VAL A 23 -4.98 13.19 4.63
C VAL A 23 -4.95 14.07 5.86
N GLU A 24 -5.67 13.63 6.90
CA GLU A 24 -5.59 14.25 8.22
C GLU A 24 -4.36 13.71 8.97
N LYS A 25 -3.47 14.61 9.39
CA LYS A 25 -2.35 14.31 10.29
C LYS A 25 -2.67 14.85 11.69
N ARG A 26 -3.05 13.96 12.62
CA ARG A 26 -3.26 14.30 14.03
C ARG A 26 -1.93 14.27 14.77
N LEU A 27 -1.44 15.42 15.20
CA LEU A 27 -0.25 15.53 16.04
C LEU A 27 -0.70 15.58 17.50
N SER A 28 -0.28 14.60 18.30
CA SER A 28 -0.63 14.52 19.73
C SER A 28 0.16 15.49 20.61
N SER A 29 1.25 16.05 20.09
CA SER A 29 2.13 16.98 20.80
C SER A 29 2.76 17.96 19.83
N GLN A 30 3.04 19.18 20.31
CA GLN A 30 3.79 20.21 19.57
C GLN A 30 5.24 19.81 19.30
N LEU A 31 5.76 18.80 20.01
CA LEU A 31 7.10 18.25 19.78
C LEU A 31 7.18 17.38 18.51
N LEU A 32 6.04 16.98 17.94
CA LEU A 32 6.01 16.16 16.74
C LEU A 32 6.16 17.01 15.48
N ILE A 33 7.14 16.65 14.66
CA ILE A 33 7.36 17.26 13.35
C ILE A 33 6.35 16.69 12.36
N ALA A 34 5.46 17.54 11.83
CA ALA A 34 4.37 17.11 10.95
C ALA A 34 4.83 16.34 9.68
N SER A 35 6.03 16.65 9.18
CA SER A 35 6.61 15.97 8.01
C SER A 35 7.06 14.54 8.31
N SER A 36 7.39 14.20 9.56
CA SER A 36 7.80 12.83 9.92
C SER A 36 6.62 11.85 9.97
N VAL A 37 5.38 12.36 10.04
CA VAL A 37 4.17 11.55 9.97
C VAL A 37 3.75 11.40 8.50
N GLU A 38 4.20 10.34 7.86
CA GLU A 38 3.82 10.02 6.48
C GLU A 38 2.52 9.22 6.42
N LYS A 39 1.63 9.64 5.51
CA LYS A 39 0.35 8.99 5.21
C LYS A 39 0.06 8.90 3.71
N VAL A 40 0.86 9.56 2.90
CA VAL A 40 0.80 9.57 1.43
C VAL A 40 2.13 9.02 0.95
N TYR A 41 2.08 8.02 0.08
CA TYR A 41 3.25 7.29 -0.38
C TYR A 41 3.22 7.17 -1.90
N ALA A 42 4.35 7.49 -2.55
CA ALA A 42 4.56 7.13 -3.94
C ALA A 42 5.01 5.67 -4.03
N ILE A 43 4.38 4.92 -4.92
CA ILE A 43 4.67 3.52 -5.22
C ILE A 43 5.49 3.41 -6.51
N ASP A 44 5.08 4.17 -7.54
CA ASP A 44 5.77 4.32 -8.82
C ASP A 44 5.46 5.73 -9.35
N ASP A 45 6.05 6.13 -10.47
CA ASP A 45 5.92 7.48 -11.05
C ASP A 45 4.45 7.90 -11.29
N HIS A 46 3.55 6.92 -11.54
CA HIS A 46 2.12 7.11 -11.82
C HIS A 46 1.19 6.56 -10.73
N VAL A 47 1.72 6.06 -9.61
CA VAL A 47 0.93 5.39 -8.56
C VAL A 47 1.21 6.00 -7.19
N GLY A 48 0.16 6.56 -6.58
CA GLY A 48 0.18 7.03 -5.21
C GLY A 48 -0.85 6.32 -4.34
N VAL A 49 -0.53 6.17 -3.05
CA VAL A 49 -1.36 5.51 -2.05
C VAL A 49 -1.52 6.39 -0.84
N VAL A 50 -2.72 6.42 -0.28
CA VAL A 50 -3.00 6.98 1.05
C VAL A 50 -3.58 5.92 1.97
N MET A 51 -3.29 6.04 3.27
CA MET A 51 -3.74 5.06 4.24
C MET A 51 -4.46 5.69 5.44
N ALA A 52 -5.44 4.95 5.94
CA ALA A 52 -6.14 5.20 7.18
C ALA A 52 -6.01 3.98 8.10
N GLY A 53 -6.03 4.21 9.42
CA GLY A 53 -5.81 3.16 10.42
C GLY A 53 -4.37 3.09 10.92
N LEU A 54 -3.86 1.88 11.18
CA LEU A 54 -2.55 1.66 11.77
C LEU A 54 -1.42 1.85 10.74
N ALA A 55 -0.59 2.86 10.94
CA ALA A 55 0.50 3.19 10.01
C ALA A 55 1.56 2.08 9.87
N ALA A 56 1.77 1.27 10.91
CA ALA A 56 2.76 0.19 10.88
C ALA A 56 2.40 -0.88 9.84
N ASP A 57 1.18 -1.39 9.85
CA ASP A 57 0.71 -2.39 8.89
C ASP A 57 0.77 -1.88 7.46
N GLY A 58 0.37 -0.61 7.30
CA GLY A 58 0.34 0.01 6.00
C GLY A 58 1.72 0.20 5.36
N ARG A 59 2.79 0.44 6.13
CA ARG A 59 4.15 0.53 5.58
C ARG A 59 4.59 -0.78 4.92
N THR A 60 4.23 -1.91 5.52
CA THR A 60 4.50 -3.23 4.93
C THR A 60 3.77 -3.39 3.59
N MET A 61 2.52 -2.94 3.51
CA MET A 61 1.76 -2.96 2.25
C MET A 61 2.39 -2.06 1.19
N VAL A 62 2.83 -0.85 1.56
CA VAL A 62 3.53 0.08 0.66
C VAL A 62 4.80 -0.54 0.09
N GLU A 63 5.61 -1.16 0.92
CA GLU A 63 6.87 -1.78 0.48
C GLU A 63 6.61 -2.96 -0.47
N HIS A 64 5.61 -3.80 -0.17
CA HIS A 64 5.19 -4.87 -1.06
C HIS A 64 4.75 -4.33 -2.44
N MET A 65 3.94 -3.28 -2.47
CA MET A 65 3.49 -2.66 -3.72
C MET A 65 4.65 -2.07 -4.53
N ARG A 66 5.66 -1.48 -3.87
CA ARG A 66 6.86 -0.96 -4.54
C ARG A 66 7.67 -2.07 -5.19
N VAL A 67 7.89 -3.16 -4.47
CA VAL A 67 8.59 -4.33 -4.99
C VAL A 67 7.83 -4.92 -6.17
N GLU A 68 6.51 -5.07 -6.07
CA GLU A 68 5.68 -5.57 -7.17
C GLU A 68 5.75 -4.67 -8.41
N ALA A 69 5.66 -3.36 -8.23
CA ALA A 69 5.73 -2.40 -9.34
C ALA A 69 7.07 -2.49 -10.08
N GLN A 70 8.19 -2.55 -9.33
CA GLN A 70 9.52 -2.69 -9.93
C GLN A 70 9.71 -4.06 -10.60
N ASN A 71 9.21 -5.14 -10.00
CA ASN A 71 9.27 -6.48 -10.59
C ASN A 71 8.50 -6.55 -11.91
N HIS A 72 7.32 -5.93 -11.96
CA HIS A 72 6.52 -5.86 -13.18
C HIS A 72 7.24 -5.08 -14.27
N ARG A 73 7.77 -3.90 -13.93
CA ARG A 73 8.56 -3.08 -14.87
C ARG A 73 9.81 -3.83 -15.35
N PHE A 74 10.49 -4.57 -14.49
CA PHE A 74 11.63 -5.41 -14.87
C PHE A 74 11.24 -6.55 -15.82
N SER A 75 10.08 -7.18 -15.60
CA SER A 75 9.67 -8.38 -16.34
C SER A 75 9.00 -8.08 -17.67
N PHE A 76 8.26 -6.97 -17.74
CA PHE A 76 7.42 -6.62 -18.88
C PHE A 76 7.84 -5.31 -19.58
N ASP A 77 8.83 -4.60 -19.04
CA ASP A 77 9.33 -3.31 -19.56
C ASP A 77 8.22 -2.24 -19.70
N GLU A 78 7.19 -2.30 -18.86
CA GLU A 78 6.09 -1.33 -18.84
C GLU A 78 5.67 -0.96 -17.40
N PRO A 79 5.05 0.21 -17.18
CA PRO A 79 4.52 0.60 -15.88
C PRO A 79 3.35 -0.31 -15.46
N ILE A 80 3.34 -0.76 -14.21
CA ILE A 80 2.29 -1.64 -13.70
C ILE A 80 0.90 -0.97 -13.70
N GLY A 81 -0.14 -1.68 -14.11
CA GLY A 81 -1.51 -1.16 -14.04
C GLY A 81 -2.04 -1.04 -12.60
N ILE A 82 -2.87 -0.01 -12.33
CA ILE A 82 -3.47 0.25 -10.99
C ILE A 82 -4.20 -0.97 -10.43
N LYS A 83 -4.93 -1.70 -11.29
CA LYS A 83 -5.66 -2.91 -10.90
C LYS A 83 -4.71 -4.03 -10.48
N ALA A 84 -3.57 -4.18 -11.16
CA ALA A 84 -2.58 -5.21 -10.85
C ALA A 84 -1.90 -4.94 -9.49
N VAL A 85 -1.48 -3.69 -9.23
CA VAL A 85 -0.95 -3.29 -7.90
C VAL A 85 -1.99 -3.55 -6.80
N THR A 86 -3.24 -3.14 -7.04
CA THR A 86 -4.35 -3.35 -6.09
C THR A 86 -4.56 -4.84 -5.81
N GLN A 87 -4.52 -5.68 -6.84
CA GLN A 87 -4.68 -7.13 -6.66
C GLN A 87 -3.54 -7.72 -5.82
N SER A 88 -2.29 -7.34 -6.12
CA SER A 88 -1.12 -7.84 -5.38
C SER A 88 -1.17 -7.51 -3.89
N VAL A 89 -1.61 -6.30 -3.51
CA VAL A 89 -1.76 -5.95 -2.09
C VAL A 89 -2.96 -6.66 -1.43
N CYS A 90 -4.05 -6.92 -2.18
CA CYS A 90 -5.15 -7.74 -1.69
C CYS A 90 -4.72 -9.18 -1.43
N ASP A 91 -3.91 -9.76 -2.31
CA ASP A 91 -3.39 -11.13 -2.16
C ASP A 91 -2.48 -11.23 -0.92
N LEU A 92 -1.62 -10.22 -0.69
CA LEU A 92 -0.84 -10.11 0.55
C LEU A 92 -1.75 -10.00 1.79
N ALA A 93 -2.79 -9.17 1.72
CA ALA A 93 -3.72 -8.99 2.83
C ALA A 93 -4.47 -10.29 3.19
N LEU A 94 -4.90 -11.06 2.19
CA LEU A 94 -5.57 -12.35 2.37
C LEU A 94 -4.63 -13.42 2.95
N ALA A 95 -3.35 -13.41 2.56
CA ALA A 95 -2.36 -14.36 3.06
C ALA A 95 -2.18 -14.29 4.59
N PHE A 96 -2.45 -13.14 5.24
CA PHE A 96 -2.46 -13.04 6.71
C PHE A 96 -3.62 -13.81 7.34
N GLY A 97 -4.77 -13.91 6.67
CA GLY A 97 -5.97 -14.58 7.16
C GLY A 97 -5.98 -16.09 6.90
N GLU A 98 -5.36 -16.55 5.82
CA GLU A 98 -5.40 -17.96 5.42
C GLU A 98 -4.44 -18.87 6.21
N GLY A 99 -3.68 -18.30 7.16
CA GLY A 99 -2.56 -18.99 7.80
C GLY A 99 -1.44 -19.25 6.78
N ARG A 100 -0.19 -19.26 7.23
CA ARG A 100 0.95 -19.60 6.35
C ARG A 100 0.84 -21.05 5.87
N ARG A 101 0.01 -21.33 4.87
CA ARG A 101 0.09 -22.55 4.09
C ARG A 101 1.27 -22.35 3.15
N LYS A 102 2.44 -22.81 3.58
CA LYS A 102 3.64 -22.94 2.74
C LYS A 102 3.21 -23.55 1.40
N LYS A 103 3.09 -22.75 0.34
CA LYS A 103 3.23 -23.27 -1.02
C LYS A 103 4.73 -23.43 -1.25
N GLY A 104 5.24 -24.63 -1.02
CA GLY A 104 6.61 -24.99 -1.40
C GLY A 104 7.40 -25.86 -0.42
N ASP A 105 6.88 -27.04 -0.08
CA ASP A 105 7.71 -28.24 0.12
C ASP A 105 7.07 -29.34 -0.74
N GLY A 106 7.29 -29.27 -2.05
CA GLY A 106 6.71 -30.25 -2.98
C GLY A 106 6.65 -29.82 -4.44
N GLN A 107 7.81 -29.68 -5.07
CA GLN A 107 8.12 -30.19 -6.43
C GLN A 107 9.46 -29.61 -6.89
N MET A 108 10.55 -30.24 -6.43
CA MET A 108 11.71 -30.45 -7.29
C MET A 108 11.46 -31.81 -7.96
N SER A 109 10.98 -31.79 -9.20
CA SER A 109 11.04 -32.96 -10.08
C SER A 109 10.97 -32.52 -11.54
N ARG A 110 12.10 -32.04 -12.06
CA ARG A 110 12.86 -32.61 -13.18
C ARG A 110 13.99 -31.67 -13.56
#